data_AF-A0A1S1PJN1-F1
#
_entry.id   AF-A0A1S1PJN1-F1
#
_cell.length_a   1.000
_cell.length_b   1.000
_cell.length_c   1.000
_cell.angle_alpha   90.00
_cell.angle_beta   90.00
_cell.angle_gamma   90.00
#
_symmetry.space_group_name_H-M   'P 1'
#
loop_
_entity.id
_entity.type
_entity.pdbx_description
1 polymer ?
#
loop_
_entity_poly.entity_id
_entity_poly.type
_entity_poly.pdbx_seq_one_letter_code
_entity_poly.pdbx_strand_id
1 'polypeptide(L)'
;MYDVTLAGDDEPISFADRPEAQAMRAADGARDSARAYAAMAGAVAGRIGQLLDIVLSTRGGDPELEAFAATIDRERLLGATAAVSHWSSLGLLRDDLSVDAARDVVWTLISPAVDSMLRQRGWSRTDYQEWLARTLLATVLRDEVTATASDAGS
;
A
#
# COMPACT_ATOMS: atom_id res chain seq x y z
N MET A 1 11.07 -8.92 2.76
CA MET A 1 10.62 -10.32 2.85
C MET A 1 9.23 -10.28 3.46
N TYR A 2 8.18 -10.37 2.65
CA TYR A 2 6.87 -10.79 3.14
C TYR A 2 6.85 -12.30 2.96
N ASP A 3 7.20 -13.01 4.02
CA ASP A 3 6.94 -14.43 4.15
C ASP A 3 5.87 -14.54 5.23
N VAL A 4 4.62 -14.69 4.82
CA VAL A 4 3.48 -14.71 5.74
C VAL A 4 3.00 -16.14 5.82
N THR A 5 3.45 -16.82 6.86
CA THR A 5 2.76 -17.96 7.48
C THR A 5 1.59 -17.40 8.29
N LEU A 6 0.47 -17.17 7.61
CA LEU A 6 -0.83 -17.00 8.24
C LEU A 6 -1.80 -17.95 7.55
N ALA A 7 -2.36 -18.84 8.38
CA ALA A 7 -3.12 -20.04 8.05
C ALA A 7 -2.23 -21.25 7.70
N GLY A 8 -2.36 -22.29 8.51
CA GLY A 8 -1.74 -23.59 8.27
C GLY A 8 -2.20 -24.18 6.94
N ASP A 9 -1.27 -24.89 6.31
CA ASP A 9 -1.38 -25.57 5.01
C ASP A 9 -1.70 -24.66 3.81
N ASP A 10 -0.66 -24.03 3.24
CA ASP A 10 -0.24 -24.29 1.86
C ASP A 10 1.05 -23.49 1.54
N GLU A 11 1.95 -24.13 0.81
CA GLU A 11 3.35 -23.74 0.55
C GLU A 11 3.48 -22.24 0.18
N PRO A 12 4.26 -21.43 0.93
CA PRO A 12 4.28 -19.99 0.75
C PRO A 12 4.96 -19.63 -0.58
N ILE A 13 4.19 -19.19 -1.57
CA ILE A 13 4.75 -18.42 -2.69
C ILE A 13 5.36 -17.16 -2.07
N SER A 14 6.69 -17.10 -2.10
CA SER A 14 7.48 -15.91 -1.75
C SER A 14 6.80 -14.69 -2.33
N PHE A 15 6.59 -13.64 -1.53
CA PHE A 15 5.97 -12.41 -2.02
C PHE A 15 6.66 -11.87 -3.28
N ALA A 16 7.96 -12.14 -3.45
CA ALA A 16 8.72 -11.75 -4.63
C ALA A 16 8.24 -12.42 -5.92
N ASP A 17 7.62 -13.60 -5.86
CA ASP A 17 7.17 -14.36 -7.04
C ASP A 17 5.69 -14.11 -7.35
N ARG A 18 4.97 -13.41 -6.47
CA ARG A 18 3.55 -13.12 -6.64
C ARG A 18 3.32 -12.15 -7.82
N PRO A 19 2.23 -12.30 -8.59
CA PRO A 19 1.88 -11.39 -9.68
C PRO A 19 1.86 -9.91 -9.28
N GLU A 20 1.46 -9.61 -8.04
CA GLU A 20 1.42 -8.24 -7.52
C GLU A 20 2.82 -7.63 -7.39
N ALA A 21 3.81 -8.40 -6.94
CA ALA A 21 5.20 -7.94 -6.85
C ALA A 21 5.84 -7.78 -8.23
N GLN A 22 5.45 -8.64 -9.19
CA GLN A 22 5.86 -8.49 -10.59
C GLN A 22 5.26 -7.21 -11.20
N ALA A 23 3.97 -6.95 -10.99
CA ALA A 23 3.29 -5.75 -11.48
C ALA A 23 3.90 -4.46 -10.92
N MET A 24 4.26 -4.42 -9.63
CA MET A 24 4.94 -3.26 -9.04
C MET A 24 6.32 -3.02 -9.64
N ARG A 25 7.07 -4.09 -9.98
CA ARG A 25 8.39 -3.96 -10.63
C ARG A 25 8.29 -3.58 -12.11
N ALA A 26 7.22 -3.97 -12.78
CA ALA A 26 6.97 -3.68 -14.19
C ALA A 26 6.28 -2.32 -14.41
N ALA A 27 5.80 -1.67 -13.35
CA ALA A 27 5.12 -0.40 -13.43
C ALA A 27 6.04 0.70 -13.98
N ASP A 28 5.58 1.41 -14.99
CA ASP A 28 6.29 2.53 -15.60
C ASP A 28 5.67 3.86 -15.16
N GLY A 29 6.48 4.71 -14.54
CA GLY A 29 6.03 5.99 -14.01
C GLY A 29 5.09 5.91 -12.80
N ALA A 30 4.60 7.09 -12.40
CA ALA A 30 3.84 7.27 -11.17
C ALA A 30 2.43 6.64 -11.22
N ARG A 31 1.73 6.79 -12.35
CA ARG A 31 0.34 6.31 -12.50
C ARG A 31 0.25 4.79 -12.41
N ASP A 32 1.15 4.08 -13.08
CA ASP A 32 1.12 2.62 -13.07
C ASP A 32 1.63 2.09 -11.73
N SER A 33 2.59 2.77 -11.10
CA SER A 33 3.05 2.45 -9.74
C SER A 33 1.90 2.56 -8.73
N ALA A 34 1.11 3.64 -8.80
CA ALA A 34 -0.05 3.83 -7.91
C ALA A 34 -1.11 2.75 -8.10
N ARG A 35 -1.44 2.41 -9.35
CA ARG A 35 -2.43 1.37 -9.68
C ARG A 35 -1.97 -0.01 -9.23
N ALA A 36 -0.74 -0.38 -9.53
CA ALA A 36 -0.17 -1.68 -9.15
C ALA A 36 -0.15 -1.84 -7.62
N TYR A 37 0.30 -0.81 -6.90
CA TYR A 37 0.33 -0.83 -5.44
C TYR A 37 -1.08 -0.87 -4.83
N ALA A 38 -2.02 -0.09 -5.36
CA ALA A 38 -3.39 -0.09 -4.87
C ALA A 38 -4.07 -1.45 -5.08
N ALA A 39 -3.86 -2.07 -6.24
CA ALA A 39 -4.37 -3.41 -6.54
C ALA A 39 -3.84 -4.44 -5.52
N MET A 40 -2.53 -4.43 -5.28
CA MET A 40 -1.88 -5.28 -4.28
C MET A 40 -2.43 -5.03 -2.86
N ALA A 41 -2.48 -3.78 -2.42
CA ALA A 41 -2.99 -3.42 -1.09
C ALA A 41 -4.45 -3.85 -0.91
N GLY A 42 -5.28 -3.70 -1.94
CA GLY A 42 -6.66 -4.19 -1.95
C GLY A 42 -6.76 -5.71 -1.88
N ALA A 43 -5.90 -6.45 -2.62
CA ALA A 43 -5.87 -7.91 -2.58
C ALA A 43 -5.41 -8.45 -1.21
N VAL A 44 -4.47 -7.78 -0.56
CA VAL A 44 -4.07 -8.09 0.82
C VAL A 44 -5.23 -7.81 1.77
N ALA A 45 -5.81 -6.59 1.74
CA ALA A 45 -6.93 -6.22 2.61
C ALA A 45 -8.16 -7.13 2.44
N GLY A 46 -8.42 -7.64 1.23
CA GLY A 46 -9.49 -8.61 0.99
C GLY A 46 -9.27 -9.96 1.67
N ARG A 47 -8.02 -10.44 1.76
CA ARG A 47 -7.67 -11.73 2.36
C ARG A 47 -7.70 -11.69 3.89
N ILE A 48 -7.18 -10.63 4.48
CA ILE A 48 -7.00 -10.54 5.94
C ILE A 48 -8.00 -9.60 6.63
N GLY A 49 -8.84 -8.88 5.86
CA GLY A 49 -9.69 -7.81 6.40
C GLY A 49 -10.63 -8.24 7.52
N GLN A 50 -11.28 -9.42 7.40
CA GLN A 50 -12.16 -9.93 8.45
C GLN A 50 -11.39 -10.29 9.74
N LEU A 51 -10.21 -10.88 9.61
CA LEU A 51 -9.34 -11.18 10.75
C LEU A 51 -8.89 -9.88 11.44
N LEU A 52 -8.55 -8.86 10.65
CA LEU A 52 -8.14 -7.56 11.18
C LEU A 52 -9.29 -6.78 11.83
N ASP A 53 -10.53 -6.92 11.36
CA ASP A 53 -11.70 -6.35 12.02
C ASP A 53 -11.87 -6.92 13.44
N ILE A 54 -11.61 -8.22 13.63
CA ILE A 54 -11.64 -8.86 14.95
C ILE A 54 -10.53 -8.32 15.84
N VAL A 55 -9.31 -8.18 15.31
CA VAL A 55 -8.17 -7.61 16.05
C VAL A 55 -8.43 -6.14 16.44
N LEU A 56 -9.01 -5.34 15.54
CA LEU A 56 -9.35 -3.94 15.82
C LEU A 56 -10.44 -3.80 16.89
N SER A 57 -11.40 -4.72 16.96
CA SER A 57 -12.51 -4.68 17.92
C SER A 57 -12.17 -5.23 19.31
N THR A 58 -11.04 -5.90 19.48
CA THR A 58 -10.59 -6.54 20.73
C THR A 58 -9.44 -5.81 21.44
N ARG A 59 -9.02 -4.65 20.94
CA ARG A 59 -7.93 -3.85 21.53
C ARG A 59 -8.18 -3.59 23.02
N GLY A 60 -7.22 -3.92 23.88
CA GLY A 60 -7.29 -3.74 25.33
C GLY A 60 -7.87 -4.92 26.12
N GLY A 61 -8.15 -6.07 25.47
CA GLY A 61 -8.75 -7.24 26.12
C GLY A 61 -7.89 -8.51 26.14
N ASP A 62 -7.02 -8.71 25.15
CA ASP A 62 -6.24 -9.95 24.98
C ASP A 62 -4.79 -9.64 24.52
N PRO A 63 -3.77 -9.92 25.35
CA PRO A 63 -2.37 -9.68 25.01
C PRO A 63 -1.87 -10.45 23.78
N GLU A 64 -2.42 -11.63 23.48
CA GLU A 64 -2.01 -12.43 22.32
C GLU A 64 -2.51 -11.78 21.02
N LEU A 65 -3.75 -11.30 21.01
CA LEU A 65 -4.31 -10.53 19.89
C LEU A 65 -3.57 -9.20 19.69
N GLU A 66 -3.15 -8.55 20.76
CA GLU A 66 -2.34 -7.33 20.68
C GLU A 66 -0.94 -7.60 20.08
N ALA A 67 -0.29 -8.69 20.49
CA ALA A 67 1.00 -9.10 19.93
C ALA A 67 0.88 -9.45 18.44
N PHE A 68 -0.21 -10.12 18.05
CA PHE A 68 -0.52 -10.42 16.67
C PHE A 68 -0.76 -9.14 15.84
N ALA A 69 -1.56 -8.20 16.36
CA ALA A 69 -1.79 -6.89 15.75
C ALA A 69 -0.48 -6.13 15.50
N ALA A 70 0.40 -6.10 16.51
CA ALA A 70 1.69 -5.44 16.42
C ALA A 70 2.60 -6.07 15.35
N THR A 71 2.53 -7.39 15.16
CA THR A 71 3.25 -8.07 14.08
C THR A 71 2.76 -7.63 12.72
N ILE A 72 1.44 -7.62 12.50
CA ILE A 72 0.85 -7.14 11.25
C ILE A 72 1.23 -5.68 10.96
N ASP A 73 1.17 -4.80 11.97
CA ASP A 73 1.52 -3.40 11.79
C ASP A 73 3.00 -3.19 11.44
N ARG A 74 3.91 -3.97 12.05
CA ARG A 74 5.33 -4.00 11.68
C ARG A 74 5.54 -4.45 10.24
N GLU A 75 4.89 -5.54 9.83
CA GLU A 75 4.98 -6.04 8.47
C GLU A 75 4.47 -5.03 7.45
N ARG A 76 3.32 -4.39 7.73
CA ARG A 76 2.78 -3.30 6.89
C ARG A 76 3.77 -2.13 6.78
N LEU A 77 4.43 -1.76 7.88
CA LEU A 77 5.44 -0.69 7.88
C LEU A 77 6.64 -1.06 7.02
N LEU A 78 7.12 -2.31 7.09
CA LEU A 78 8.21 -2.80 6.25
C LEU A 78 7.84 -2.75 4.75
N GLY A 79 6.64 -3.16 4.37
CA GLY A 79 6.21 -3.07 2.97
C GLY A 79 6.00 -1.65 2.47
N ALA A 80 5.41 -0.77 3.29
CA ALA A 80 5.31 0.65 2.97
C ALA A 80 6.71 1.26 2.75
N THR A 81 7.66 0.92 3.62
CA THR A 81 9.06 1.35 3.49
C THR A 81 9.68 0.85 2.19
N ALA A 82 9.49 -0.43 1.86
CA ALA A 82 10.03 -1.02 0.63
C ALA A 82 9.46 -0.36 -0.63
N ALA A 83 8.15 -0.11 -0.68
CA ALA A 83 7.50 0.54 -1.81
C ALA A 83 7.98 1.99 -1.99
N VAL A 84 8.03 2.77 -0.90
CA VAL A 84 8.46 4.16 -0.97
C VAL A 84 9.94 4.28 -1.30
N SER A 85 10.79 3.39 -0.77
CA SER A 85 12.22 3.35 -1.15
C SER A 85 12.40 3.04 -2.63
N HIS A 86 11.59 2.12 -3.17
CA HIS A 86 11.59 1.82 -4.60
C HIS A 86 11.17 3.03 -5.43
N TRP A 87 10.05 3.68 -5.10
CA TRP A 87 9.60 4.88 -5.82
C TRP A 87 10.60 6.04 -5.72
N SER A 88 11.26 6.20 -4.57
CA SER A 88 12.34 7.17 -4.40
C SER A 88 13.52 6.88 -5.34
N SER A 89 13.92 5.62 -5.47
CA SER A 89 15.01 5.21 -6.36
C SER A 89 14.71 5.47 -7.85
N LEU A 90 13.43 5.50 -8.21
CA LEU A 90 12.94 5.83 -9.55
C LEU A 90 12.65 7.34 -9.71
N GLY A 91 12.86 8.14 -8.67
CA GLY A 91 12.55 9.57 -8.65
C GLY A 91 11.06 9.88 -8.73
N LEU A 92 10.17 8.95 -8.36
CA LEU A 92 8.72 9.08 -8.51
C LEU A 92 8.02 9.77 -7.32
N LEU A 93 8.70 9.99 -6.20
CA LEU A 93 8.12 10.71 -5.07
C LEU A 93 7.92 12.19 -5.41
N ARG A 94 6.93 12.82 -4.76
CA ARG A 94 6.80 14.28 -4.80
C ARG A 94 8.02 14.94 -4.16
N ASP A 95 8.41 16.08 -4.71
CA ASP A 95 9.60 16.82 -4.26
C ASP A 95 9.46 17.44 -2.86
N ASP A 96 8.22 17.61 -2.38
CA ASP A 96 7.90 18.17 -1.05
C ASP A 96 7.90 17.13 0.08
N LEU A 97 8.23 15.86 -0.22
CA LEU A 97 8.19 14.76 0.75
C LEU A 97 9.54 14.10 0.96
N SER A 98 9.87 13.85 2.22
CA SER A 98 10.91 12.90 2.57
C SER A 98 10.41 11.45 2.39
N VAL A 99 11.35 10.51 2.23
CA VAL A 99 11.05 9.07 2.21
C VAL A 99 10.28 8.63 3.46
N ASP A 100 10.65 9.15 4.63
CA ASP A 100 9.95 8.82 5.89
C ASP A 100 8.52 9.35 5.91
N ALA A 101 8.29 10.60 5.47
CA ALA A 101 6.96 11.18 5.40
C ALA A 101 6.07 10.43 4.40
N ALA A 102 6.61 10.10 3.23
CA ALA A 102 5.92 9.31 2.23
C ALA A 102 5.57 7.89 2.74
N ARG A 103 6.49 7.24 3.47
CA ARG A 103 6.23 5.95 4.13
C ARG A 103 5.07 6.05 5.10
N ASP A 104 5.05 7.08 5.96
CA ASP A 104 4.02 7.23 6.99
C ASP A 104 2.64 7.50 6.37
N VAL A 105 2.59 8.27 5.27
CA VAL A 105 1.36 8.45 4.48
C VAL A 105 0.88 7.12 3.91
N VAL A 106 1.75 6.38 3.21
CA VAL A 106 1.40 5.07 2.62
C VAL A 106 0.93 4.10 3.69
N TRP A 107 1.69 3.96 4.78
CA TRP A 107 1.35 3.09 5.91
C TRP A 107 0.01 3.48 6.54
N THR A 108 -0.33 4.76 6.61
CA THR A 108 -1.64 5.19 7.12
C THR A 108 -2.77 4.80 6.17
N LEU A 109 -2.60 5.06 4.86
CA LEU A 109 -3.60 4.82 3.84
C LEU A 109 -3.95 3.34 3.68
N ILE A 110 -2.97 2.45 3.84
CA ILE A 110 -3.18 0.98 3.79
C ILE A 110 -3.54 0.39 5.16
N SER A 111 -4.02 1.19 6.11
CA SER A 111 -4.39 0.69 7.44
C SER A 111 -5.71 -0.08 7.42
N PRO A 112 -5.83 -1.14 8.24
CA PRO A 112 -7.08 -1.89 8.33
C PRO A 112 -8.23 -1.01 8.84
N ALA A 113 -7.92 0.00 9.66
CA ALA A 113 -8.89 0.98 10.12
C ALA A 113 -9.47 1.81 8.95
N VAL A 114 -8.62 2.31 8.05
CA VAL A 114 -9.07 3.05 6.85
C VAL A 114 -9.91 2.16 5.94
N ASP A 115 -9.48 0.92 5.68
CA ASP A 115 -10.27 -0.05 4.90
C ASP A 115 -11.64 -0.31 5.53
N SER A 116 -11.69 -0.58 6.84
CA SER A 116 -12.91 -0.85 7.58
C SER A 116 -13.88 0.35 7.54
N MET A 117 -13.36 1.56 7.74
CA MET A 117 -14.15 2.79 7.65
C MET A 117 -14.79 2.96 6.27
N LEU A 118 -14.03 2.72 5.18
CA LEU A 118 -14.56 2.85 3.83
C LEU A 118 -15.58 1.75 3.50
N ARG A 119 -15.33 0.50 3.92
CA ARG A 119 -16.32 -0.59 3.80
C ARG A 119 -17.62 -0.28 4.52
N GLN A 120 -17.57 0.31 5.72
CA GLN A 120 -18.76 0.75 6.46
C GLN A 120 -19.55 1.85 5.73
N ARG A 121 -18.91 2.58 4.81
CA ARG A 121 -19.55 3.54 3.90
C ARG A 121 -20.07 2.90 2.61
N GLY A 122 -20.03 1.57 2.50
CA GLY A 122 -20.55 0.82 1.36
C GLY A 122 -19.59 0.70 0.18
N TRP A 123 -18.31 1.03 0.38
CA TRP A 123 -17.32 0.96 -0.69
C TRP A 123 -17.01 -0.48 -1.07
N SER A 124 -17.01 -0.75 -2.37
CA SER A 124 -16.50 -2.00 -2.91
C SER A 124 -14.97 -2.05 -2.84
N ARG A 125 -14.40 -3.24 -3.06
CA ARG A 125 -12.95 -3.41 -3.17
C ARG A 125 -12.36 -2.58 -4.32
N THR A 126 -13.09 -2.48 -5.43
CA THR A 126 -12.70 -1.68 -6.59
C THR A 126 -12.67 -0.20 -6.23
N ASP A 127 -13.70 0.31 -5.54
CA ASP A 127 -13.76 1.71 -5.10
C ASP A 127 -12.56 2.06 -4.21
N TYR A 128 -12.23 1.17 -3.27
CA TYR A 128 -11.05 1.32 -2.41
C TYR A 128 -9.75 1.39 -3.21
N GLN A 129 -9.55 0.49 -4.17
CA GLN A 129 -8.34 0.46 -5.00
C GLN A 129 -8.22 1.73 -5.86
N GLU A 130 -9.31 2.16 -6.49
CA GLU A 130 -9.32 3.38 -7.32
C GLU A 130 -9.05 4.63 -6.50
N TRP A 131 -9.63 4.74 -5.31
CA TRP A 131 -9.34 5.83 -4.38
C TRP A 131 -7.91 5.80 -3.86
N LEU A 132 -7.40 4.63 -3.48
CA LEU A 132 -6.04 4.51 -2.99
C LEU A 132 -5.05 4.93 -4.08
N ALA A 133 -5.23 4.47 -5.32
CA ALA A 133 -4.39 4.87 -6.44
C ALA A 133 -4.42 6.40 -6.67
N ARG A 134 -5.62 7.01 -6.70
CA ARG A 134 -5.77 8.46 -6.84
C ARG A 134 -5.15 9.23 -5.68
N THR A 135 -5.30 8.72 -4.45
CA THR A 135 -4.76 9.35 -3.25
C THR A 135 -3.24 9.29 -3.23
N LEU A 136 -2.63 8.16 -3.61
CA LEU A 136 -1.18 8.03 -3.76
C LEU A 136 -0.63 9.01 -4.80
N LEU A 137 -1.31 9.18 -5.93
CA LEU A 137 -0.92 10.19 -6.92
C LEU A 137 -1.05 11.63 -6.41
N ALA A 138 -2.09 11.91 -5.63
CA ALA A 138 -2.29 13.26 -5.09
C ALA A 138 -1.30 13.60 -3.97
N THR A 139 -0.91 12.59 -3.16
CA THR A 139 -0.26 12.82 -1.87
C THR A 139 1.14 12.25 -1.73
N VAL A 140 1.60 11.36 -2.61
CA VAL A 140 2.89 10.66 -2.45
C VAL A 140 3.74 10.71 -3.71
N LEU A 141 3.13 10.45 -4.88
CA LEU A 141 3.84 10.37 -6.15
C LEU A 141 3.73 11.67 -6.94
N ARG A 142 4.77 12.00 -7.70
CA ARG A 142 4.74 13.15 -8.60
C ARG A 142 3.72 12.89 -9.71
N ASP A 143 2.83 13.85 -9.95
CA ASP A 143 2.09 13.85 -11.21
C ASP A 143 3.10 14.16 -12.31
N GLU A 144 3.05 13.43 -13.41
CA GLU A 144 3.83 13.80 -14.58
C GLU A 144 3.25 15.11 -15.10
N VAL A 145 3.81 16.24 -14.64
CA VAL A 145 3.66 17.49 -15.34
C VAL A 145 4.26 17.22 -16.71
N THR A 146 3.40 17.10 -17.71
CA THR A 146 3.78 17.02 -19.11
C THR A 146 4.77 18.14 -19.32
N ALA A 147 6.03 17.80 -19.62
CA ALA A 147 7.03 18.80 -19.97
C ALA A 147 6.41 19.65 -21.07
N THR A 148 5.96 20.85 -20.69
CA THR A 148 5.30 21.74 -21.63
C THR A 148 6.42 22.17 -22.55
N ALA A 149 6.37 21.69 -23.79
CA ALA A 149 7.19 22.19 -24.86
C ALA A 149 6.95 23.70 -24.98
N SER A 150 7.90 24.47 -24.46
CA SER A 150 8.04 25.92 -24.58
C SER A 150 9.49 26.19 -24.18
N ASP A 151 10.37 26.80 -24.97
CA ASP A 151 10.21 27.54 -26.19
C ASP A 151 11.59 27.45 -26.89
N ALA A 152 11.68 26.79 -28.03
CA ALA A 152 12.82 26.97 -28.93
C ALA A 152 12.38 27.92 -30.04
N GLY A 153 12.08 29.15 -29.63
CA GLY A 153 12.10 30.30 -30.52
C GLY A 153 13.54 30.78 -30.69
N SER A 154 14.13 30.51 -31.85
CA SER A 154 15.13 31.35 -32.52
C SER A 154 15.18 30.99 -34.00
#